data_AF-A0A4Q6V4P1-F1
#
_entry.id   AF-A0A4Q6V4P1-F1
#
_cell.length_a   1.000
_cell.length_b   1.000
_cell.length_c   1.000
_cell.angle_alpha   90.00
_cell.angle_beta   90.00
_cell.angle_gamma   90.00
#
_symmetry.space_group_name_H-M   'P 1'
#
loop_
_entity.id
_entity.type
_entity.pdbx_description
1 polymer ?
#
loop_
_entity_poly.entity_id
_entity_poly.type
_entity_poly.pdbx_seq_one_letter_code
_entity_poly.pdbx_strand_id
1 'polypeptide(L)'
;MVHQNHVFAIRVDRSRMIPEYLAVLLAASHGRRYFRFTAAQVGIATTSSSKVLDFPVPVLSLSEQRVIVKRWGKARNEKDRTANLLTRQLGLLTERRQALITAAVTGQFDVSTASGRNVTDGVTA
;
A
#
# COMPACT_ATOMS: atom_id res chain seq x y z
N MET A 1 -10.61 -17.50 -18.92
CA MET A 1 -9.17 -17.22 -18.76
C MET A 1 -8.74 -17.77 -17.41
N VAL A 2 -7.89 -18.79 -17.40
CA VAL A 2 -7.49 -19.51 -16.17
C VAL A 2 -6.53 -18.63 -15.36
N HIS A 3 -6.96 -18.17 -14.18
CA HIS A 3 -6.08 -17.56 -13.18
C HIS A 3 -5.28 -18.67 -12.50
N GLN A 4 -3.99 -18.83 -12.83
CA GLN A 4 -3.09 -19.65 -12.02
C GLN A 4 -2.61 -18.84 -10.81
N ASN A 5 -3.27 -19.04 -9.66
CA ASN A 5 -2.81 -18.57 -8.36
C ASN A 5 -2.18 -19.75 -7.61
N HIS A 6 -0.86 -19.93 -7.73
CA HIS A 6 -0.13 -20.88 -6.87
C HIS A 6 -0.03 -20.30 -5.46
N VAL A 7 -0.96 -20.69 -4.58
CA VAL A 7 -0.96 -20.30 -3.17
C VAL A 7 -0.30 -21.40 -2.34
N PHE A 8 0.68 -21.05 -1.52
CA PHE A 8 1.32 -21.96 -0.58
C PHE A 8 0.91 -21.61 0.86
N ALA A 9 0.53 -22.64 1.64
CA ALA A 9 0.34 -22.52 3.07
C ALA A 9 1.57 -23.07 3.79
N ILE A 10 2.32 -22.21 4.47
CA ILE A 10 3.53 -22.58 5.22
C ILE A 10 3.16 -22.78 6.69
N ARG A 11 3.52 -23.94 7.26
CA ARG A 11 3.40 -24.20 8.69
C ARG A 11 4.79 -24.21 9.31
N VAL A 12 4.99 -23.39 10.33
CA VAL A 12 6.24 -23.34 11.09
C VAL A 12 6.11 -24.11 12.39
N ASP A 13 7.21 -24.68 12.85
CA ASP A 13 7.32 -25.21 14.21
C ASP A 13 7.33 -24.03 15.20
N ARG A 14 6.23 -23.91 15.96
CA ARG A 14 6.00 -22.81 16.91
C ARG A 14 6.96 -22.81 18.10
N SER A 15 7.63 -23.93 18.38
CA SER A 15 8.66 -23.99 19.42
C SER A 15 9.94 -23.27 19.00
N ARG A 16 10.14 -23.07 17.69
CA ARG A 16 11.35 -22.46 17.12
C ARG A 16 11.09 -21.13 16.41
N MET A 17 9.88 -20.91 15.91
CA MET A 17 9.57 -19.77 15.07
C MET A 17 8.16 -19.24 15.25
N ILE A 18 8.04 -17.92 15.34
CA ILE A 18 6.78 -17.20 15.35
C ILE A 18 6.29 -17.04 13.89
N PRO A 19 5.05 -17.44 13.54
CA PRO A 19 4.55 -17.33 12.16
C PRO A 19 4.65 -15.91 11.59
N GLU A 20 4.34 -14.90 12.41
CA GLU A 20 4.42 -13.49 12.04
C GLU A 20 5.85 -13.05 11.76
N TYR A 21 6.84 -13.65 12.44
CA TYR A 21 8.25 -13.35 12.16
C TYR A 21 8.63 -13.83 10.75
N LEU A 22 8.22 -15.04 10.36
CA LEU A 22 8.40 -15.50 8.98
C LEU A 22 7.69 -14.58 7.98
N ALA A 23 6.46 -14.16 8.27
CA ALA A 23 5.73 -13.23 7.42
C ALA A 23 6.46 -11.88 7.24
N VAL A 24 7.10 -11.37 8.30
CA VAL A 24 7.94 -10.16 8.24
C VAL A 24 9.15 -10.37 7.32
N LEU A 25 9.84 -11.52 7.42
CA LEU A 25 10.99 -11.82 6.56
C LEU A 25 10.61 -11.94 5.09
N LEU A 26 9.52 -12.66 4.79
CA LEU A 26 8.98 -12.80 3.43
C LEU A 26 8.60 -11.43 2.84
N ALA A 27 8.03 -10.54 3.66
CA ALA A 27 7.66 -9.17 3.26
C ALA A 27 8.84 -8.19 3.24
N ALA A 28 10.00 -8.54 3.77
CA ALA A 28 11.16 -7.67 3.77
C ALA A 28 11.83 -7.61 2.38
N SER A 29 12.75 -6.66 2.19
CA SER A 29 13.49 -6.50 0.94
C SER A 29 14.24 -7.78 0.55
N HIS A 30 14.88 -8.45 1.51
CA HIS A 30 15.61 -9.69 1.26
C HIS A 30 14.68 -10.83 0.81
N GLY A 31 13.52 -11.02 1.46
CA GLY A 31 12.52 -12.02 1.08
C GLY A 31 12.00 -11.78 -0.33
N ARG A 32 11.53 -10.56 -0.60
CA ARG A 32 11.08 -10.17 -1.96
C ARG A 32 12.17 -10.35 -3.01
N ARG A 33 13.41 -10.04 -2.67
CA ARG A 33 14.55 -10.17 -3.57
C ARG A 33 14.83 -11.64 -3.88
N TYR A 34 14.91 -12.49 -2.86
CA TYR A 34 15.11 -13.93 -3.00
C TYR A 34 14.09 -14.53 -3.98
N PHE A 35 12.79 -14.36 -3.71
CA PHE A 35 11.75 -14.95 -4.57
C PHE A 35 11.72 -14.37 -5.98
N ARG A 36 12.11 -13.10 -6.15
CA ARG A 36 12.25 -12.51 -7.48
C ARG A 36 13.40 -13.14 -8.29
N PHE A 37 14.51 -13.47 -7.64
CA PHE A 37 15.69 -14.03 -8.31
C PHE A 37 15.61 -15.55 -8.49
N THR A 38 14.89 -16.26 -7.62
CA THR A 38 14.78 -17.73 -7.70
C THR A 38 13.53 -18.21 -8.42
N ALA A 39 12.62 -17.32 -8.79
CA ALA A 39 11.43 -17.68 -9.57
C ALA A 39 11.83 -18.21 -10.95
N ALA A 40 11.12 -19.24 -11.42
CA ALA A 40 11.27 -19.73 -12.78
C ALA A 40 10.86 -18.64 -13.77
N GLN A 41 11.73 -18.33 -14.74
CA GLN A 41 11.57 -17.18 -15.64
C GLN A 41 10.96 -17.54 -17.00
N VAL A 42 10.38 -18.73 -17.18
CA VAL A 42 9.76 -19.09 -18.46
C VAL A 42 8.34 -18.51 -18.52
N GLY A 43 8.23 -17.30 -19.08
CA GLY A 43 6.96 -16.59 -19.23
C GLY A 43 6.53 -15.87 -17.95
N ILE A 44 5.63 -16.48 -17.17
CA ILE A 44 5.16 -15.92 -15.90
C ILE A 44 6.11 -16.36 -14.79
N ALA A 45 6.65 -15.40 -14.03
CA ALA A 45 7.49 -15.70 -12.88
C ALA A 45 6.71 -16.53 -11.85
N THR A 46 7.09 -17.80 -11.68
CA THR A 46 6.45 -18.72 -10.74
C THR A 46 7.46 -19.20 -9.70
N THR A 47 7.01 -19.36 -8.46
CA THR A 47 7.82 -19.88 -7.35
C THR A 47 7.40 -21.32 -7.06
N SER A 48 8.35 -22.25 -7.02
CA SER A 48 8.08 -23.63 -6.61
C SER A 48 8.14 -23.79 -5.09
N SER A 49 7.47 -24.81 -4.56
CA SER A 49 7.54 -25.17 -3.13
C SER A 49 8.98 -25.39 -2.66
N SER A 50 9.84 -25.97 -3.50
CA SER A 50 11.27 -26.14 -3.19
C SER A 50 11.94 -24.80 -2.92
N LYS A 51 11.71 -23.77 -3.75
CA LYS A 51 12.27 -22.44 -3.51
C LYS A 51 11.72 -21.79 -2.25
N VAL A 52 10.47 -22.07 -1.88
CA VAL A 52 9.92 -21.61 -0.60
C VAL A 52 10.64 -22.24 0.59
N LEU A 53 10.94 -23.54 0.51
CA LEU A 53 11.66 -24.27 1.56
C LEU A 53 13.15 -23.91 1.64
N ASP A 54 13.76 -23.56 0.51
CA ASP A 54 15.16 -23.11 0.40
C ASP A 54 15.37 -21.66 0.87
N PHE A 55 14.31 -20.94 1.27
CA PHE A 55 14.42 -19.55 1.72
C PHE A 55 15.23 -19.47 3.03
N PRO A 56 16.38 -18.77 3.04
CA PRO A 56 17.22 -18.69 4.24
C PRO A 56 16.55 -17.83 5.31
N VAL A 57 16.34 -18.41 6.49
CA VAL A 57 15.74 -17.74 7.64
C VAL A 57 16.79 -17.55 8.75
N PRO A 58 16.99 -16.33 9.26
CA PRO A 58 17.89 -16.10 10.39
C PRO A 58 17.42 -16.82 11.66
N VAL A 59 18.36 -17.49 12.34
CA VAL A 59 18.12 -18.21 13.59
C VAL A 59 18.21 -17.24 14.75
N LEU A 60 17.07 -16.67 15.16
CA LEU A 60 16.95 -15.78 16.32
C LEU A 60 16.17 -16.46 17.44
N SER A 61 16.42 -16.09 18.69
CA SER A 61 15.60 -16.56 19.81
C SER A 61 14.15 -16.09 19.66
N LEU A 62 13.20 -16.83 20.25
CA LEU A 62 11.78 -16.43 20.24
C LEU A 62 11.56 -15.02 20.84
N SER A 63 12.42 -14.60 21.77
CA SER A 63 12.35 -13.27 22.38
C SER A 63 12.69 -12.16 21.39
N GLU A 64 13.75 -12.32 20.60
CA GLU A 64 14.17 -11.37 19.57
C GLU A 64 13.18 -11.34 18.41
N GLN A 65 12.65 -12.50 18.00
CA GLN A 65 11.59 -12.58 17.01
C GLN A 65 10.37 -11.75 17.42
N ARG A 66 9.93 -11.81 18.69
CA ARG A 66 8.83 -10.97 19.21
C ARG A 66 9.14 -9.49 19.12
N VAL A 67 10.37 -9.07 19.42
CA VAL A 67 10.77 -7.67 19.33
C VAL A 67 10.66 -7.17 17.88
N ILE A 68 11.12 -7.97 16.92
CA ILE A 68 11.05 -7.64 15.48
C ILE A 68 9.59 -7.54 15.03
N VAL A 69 8.76 -8.55 15.35
CA VAL A 69 7.33 -8.56 15.00
C VAL A 69 6.62 -7.34 15.57
N LYS A 70 6.87 -6.99 16.84
CA LYS A 70 6.25 -5.82 17.48
C LYS A 70 6.66 -4.52 16.81
N ARG A 71 7.95 -4.34 16.51
CA ARG A 71 8.46 -3.13 15.82
C ARG A 71 7.87 -3.00 14.42
N TRP A 72 7.85 -4.10 13.65
CA TRP A 72 7.28 -4.12 12.32
C TRP A 72 5.78 -3.84 12.32
N GLY A 73 5.04 -4.47 13.24
CA GLY A 73 3.60 -4.25 13.40
C GLY A 73 3.26 -2.79 13.69
N LYS A 74 4.02 -2.12 14.57
CA LYS A 74 3.85 -0.68 14.82
C LYS A 74 4.05 0.16 13.55
N ALA A 75 5.18 -0.03 12.86
CA ALA A 75 5.49 0.72 11.64
C ALA A 75 4.47 0.47 10.51
N ARG A 76 3.95 -0.75 10.41
CA ARG A 76 2.89 -1.09 9.45
C ARG A 76 1.58 -0.39 9.80
N ASN A 77 1.15 -0.44 11.05
CA ASN A 77 -0.09 0.21 11.50
C ASN A 77 -0.06 1.72 11.29
N GLU A 78 1.08 2.37 11.53
CA GLU A 78 1.26 3.80 11.27
C GLU A 78 1.12 4.13 9.77
N LYS A 79 1.74 3.32 8.90
CA LYS A 79 1.59 3.46 7.44
C LYS A 79 0.14 3.28 6.98
N ASP A 80 -0.51 2.22 7.45
CA ASP A 80 -1.89 1.91 7.08
C ASP A 80 -2.84 3.02 7.54
N ARG A 81 -2.62 3.58 8.74
CA ARG A 81 -3.37 4.74 9.23
C ARG A 81 -3.22 5.96 8.33
N THR A 82 -1.99 6.30 7.93
CA THR A 82 -1.73 7.44 7.04
C THR A 82 -2.36 7.23 5.67
N ALA A 83 -2.25 6.03 5.09
CA ALA A 83 -2.88 5.69 3.82
C ALA A 83 -4.40 5.88 3.88
N ASN A 84 -5.05 5.38 4.94
CA ASN A 84 -6.49 5.53 5.13
C ASN A 84 -6.93 7.00 5.25
N LEU A 85 -6.15 7.84 5.94
CA LEU A 85 -6.43 9.27 6.04
C LEU A 85 -6.33 9.97 4.68
N LEU A 86 -5.31 9.64 3.88
CA LEU A 86 -5.14 10.18 2.53
C LEU A 86 -6.30 9.76 1.61
N THR A 87 -6.70 8.48 1.65
CA THR A 87 -7.87 8.01 0.89
C THR A 87 -9.14 8.77 1.26
N ARG A 88 -9.36 9.01 2.57
CA ARG A 88 -10.49 9.81 3.03
C ARG A 88 -10.42 11.26 2.55
N GLN A 89 -9.25 11.88 2.59
CA GLN A 89 -9.06 13.25 2.10
C GLN A 89 -9.38 13.36 0.60
N LEU A 90 -8.92 12.39 -0.21
CA LEU A 90 -9.24 12.35 -1.64
C LEU A 90 -10.75 12.21 -1.89
N GLY A 91 -11.45 11.39 -1.09
CA GLY A 91 -12.91 11.29 -1.14
C GLY A 91 -13.59 12.64 -0.88
N LEU A 92 -13.22 13.31 0.21
CA LEU A 92 -13.79 14.63 0.57
C LEU A 92 -13.50 15.71 -0.48
N LEU A 93 -12.30 15.72 -1.06
CA LEU A 93 -11.96 16.66 -2.14
C LEU A 93 -12.78 16.39 -3.41
N THR A 94 -13.07 15.13 -3.70
CA THR A 94 -13.92 14.73 -4.82
C THR A 94 -15.37 15.17 -4.59
N GLU A 95 -15.91 14.94 -3.39
CA GLU A 95 -17.25 15.41 -2.99
C GLU A 95 -17.36 16.93 -3.06
N ARG A 96 -16.38 17.65 -2.51
CA ARG A 96 -16.34 19.12 -2.57
C ARG A 96 -16.29 19.64 -4.00
N ARG A 97 -15.47 19.03 -4.85
CA ARG A 97 -15.41 19.39 -6.27
C ARG A 97 -16.77 19.20 -6.94
N GLN A 98 -17.43 18.06 -6.70
CA GLN A 98 -18.74 17.79 -7.26
C GLN A 98 -19.78 18.80 -6.77
N ALA A 99 -19.81 19.11 -5.47
CA ALA A 99 -20.72 20.09 -4.89
C ALA A 99 -20.51 21.50 -5.47
N LEU A 100 -19.27 21.93 -5.66
CA LEU A 100 -18.96 23.23 -6.28
C LEU A 100 -19.41 23.29 -7.75
N ILE A 101 -19.21 22.21 -8.52
CA ILE A 101 -19.71 22.13 -9.90
C ILE A 101 -21.23 22.21 -9.91
N THR A 102 -21.90 21.44 -9.05
CA THR A 102 -23.36 21.46 -8.93
C THR A 102 -23.86 22.86 -8.56
N ALA A 103 -23.27 23.52 -7.55
CA ALA A 103 -23.65 24.86 -7.14
C ALA A 103 -23.43 25.90 -8.26
N ALA A 104 -22.34 25.80 -9.02
CA ALA A 104 -22.10 26.68 -10.16
C ALA A 104 -23.13 26.47 -11.28
N VAL A 105 -23.48 25.22 -11.59
CA VAL A 105 -24.44 24.88 -12.66
C VAL A 105 -25.88 25.21 -12.25
N THR A 106 -26.23 25.12 -10.96
CA THR A 106 -27.56 25.52 -10.46
C THR A 106 -27.67 27.03 -10.17
N GLY A 107 -26.61 27.81 -10.46
CA GLY A 107 -26.59 29.26 -10.22
C GLY A 107 -26.50 29.65 -8.74
N GLN A 108 -26.27 28.70 -7.84
CA GLN A 108 -26.02 28.93 -6.42
C GLN A 108 -24.58 29.40 -6.13
N PHE A 109 -23.72 29.41 -7.15
CA PHE A 109 -22.35 29.90 -7.09
C PHE A 109 -22.02 30.70 -8.36
N ASP A 110 -21.73 31.99 -8.20
CA ASP A 110 -21.44 32.89 -9.32
C ASP A 110 -19.99 32.73 -9.82
N VAL A 111 -19.87 32.04 -10.96
CA VAL A 111 -18.60 31.75 -11.62
C VAL A 111 -18.00 32.98 -12.34
N SER A 112 -18.80 34.02 -12.61
CA SER A 112 -18.36 35.22 -13.33
C SER A 112 -17.49 36.15 -12.46
N THR A 113 -17.74 36.17 -11.15
CA THR A 113 -16.94 36.92 -10.16
C THR A 113 -15.65 36.17 -9.76
N ALA A 114 -15.63 34.84 -9.86
CA ALA A 114 -14.49 34.00 -9.47
C ALA A 114 -13.40 33.85 -10.56
N SER A 115 -13.77 34.01 -11.83
CA SER A 115 -12.80 34.14 -12.91
C SER A 115 -12.20 35.54 -12.83
N GLY A 116 -10.93 35.68 -12.44
CA GLY A 116 -10.19 36.95 -12.33
C GLY A 116 -10.03 37.75 -13.64
N ARG A 117 -10.97 37.64 -14.58
CA ARG A 117 -11.07 38.37 -15.84
C ARG A 117 -11.79 39.72 -15.73
N ASN A 118 -12.39 40.08 -14.60
CA ASN A 118 -13.09 41.36 -14.41
C ASN A 118 -12.26 42.44 -13.65
N VAL A 119 -10.92 42.38 -13.67
CA VAL A 119 -10.05 43.38 -13.00
C VAL A 119 -9.61 44.52 -13.95
N THR A 120 -10.12 44.59 -15.18
CA THR A 120 -9.79 45.69 -16.10
C THR A 120 -11.06 46.33 -16.66
N ASP A 121 -11.64 47.27 -15.91
CA ASP A 121 -12.38 48.39 -16.49
C ASP A 121 -12.29 49.57 -15.53
N GLY A 122 -11.62 50.65 -15.98
CA GLY A 122 -11.68 51.96 -15.30
C GLY A 122 -10.35 52.67 -15.06
N VAL A 123 -9.51 52.88 -16.08
CA VAL A 123 -8.68 54.10 -16.15
C VAL A 123 -8.97 54.75 -17.50
N THR A 124 -9.88 55.72 -17.48
CA THR A 124 -10.14 56.64 -18.58
C THR A 124 -8.99 57.64 -18.74
N ALA A 125 -8.77 57.98 -20.02
CA ALA A 125 -7.87 58.96 -20.63
C ALA A 125 -7.30 60.10 -19.78
#